data_AF-A0A3E5EK86-F1
#
_entry.id   AF-A0A3E5EK86-F1
#
_cell.length_a   1.000
_cell.length_b   1.000
_cell.length_c   1.000
_cell.angle_alpha   90.00
_cell.angle_beta   90.00
_cell.angle_gamma   90.00
#
_symmetry.space_group_name_H-M   'P 1'
#
loop_
_entity.id
_entity.type
_entity.pdbx_description
1 polymer ?
#
loop_
_entity_poly.entity_id
_entity_poly.type
_entity_poly.pdbx_seq_one_letter_code
_entity_poly.pdbx_strand_id
1 'polypeptide(L)'
;MYADYSYYADHYGGDIPEREYPSAERRAEAYIRKLTYVRGDIFAVENTAVKDAVCAVADVYYSCKKKQEAGTVKSENNDGYSVSYAVEQADGQTMEELIRKKAYEAASTYLLPTGWLSRKVGCCHADKCDDYNL
;
A
#
# COMPACT_ATOMS: atom_id res chain seq x y z
N MET A 1 10.99 12.86 -4.25
CA MET A 1 9.83 13.32 -3.48
C MET A 1 8.89 13.92 -4.48
N TYR A 2 7.97 13.08 -4.94
CA TYR A 2 6.92 13.45 -5.86
C TYR A 2 5.80 14.20 -5.14
N ALA A 3 5.55 13.83 -3.87
CA ALA A 3 4.75 14.62 -2.94
C ALA A 3 5.69 15.24 -1.89
N ASP A 4 5.81 16.56 -1.86
CA ASP A 4 6.62 17.22 -0.84
C ASP A 4 5.90 17.28 0.52
N TYR A 5 6.63 17.63 1.60
CA TYR A 5 6.05 17.64 2.94
C TYR A 5 4.93 18.68 3.10
N SER A 6 5.07 19.85 2.47
CA SER A 6 4.02 20.88 2.48
C SER A 6 2.75 20.36 1.79
N TYR A 7 2.88 19.67 0.65
CA TYR A 7 1.72 18.99 0.05
C TYR A 7 1.09 17.97 1.01
N TYR A 8 1.91 17.12 1.63
CA TYR A 8 1.44 16.09 2.55
C TYR A 8 0.70 16.67 3.76
N ALA A 9 1.24 17.71 4.39
CA ALA A 9 0.69 18.31 5.59
C ALA A 9 -0.50 19.24 5.29
N ASP A 10 -0.37 20.14 4.30
CA ASP A 10 -1.34 21.21 4.08
C ASP A 10 -2.47 20.81 3.13
N HIS A 11 -2.18 19.97 2.11
CA HIS A 11 -3.16 19.59 1.09
C HIS A 11 -3.76 18.21 1.34
N TYR A 12 -2.92 17.21 1.61
CA TYR A 12 -3.38 15.85 1.89
C TYR A 12 -3.88 15.69 3.33
N GLY A 13 -3.33 16.45 4.28
CA GLY A 13 -3.76 16.47 5.68
C GLY A 13 -3.21 15.31 6.52
N GLY A 14 -1.98 14.87 6.24
CA GLY A 14 -1.35 13.77 6.97
C GLY A 14 -0.54 14.21 8.19
N ASP A 15 -0.33 13.27 9.12
CA ASP A 15 0.24 13.52 10.45
C ASP A 15 1.67 12.96 10.68
N ILE A 16 2.33 12.44 9.64
CA ILE A 16 3.74 12.03 9.75
C ILE A 16 4.60 13.24 10.11
N PRO A 17 5.48 13.17 11.13
CA PRO A 17 6.42 14.24 11.43
C PRO A 17 7.38 14.50 10.26
N GLU A 18 7.65 15.77 9.94
CA GLU A 18 8.51 16.20 8.82
C GLU A 18 9.83 15.41 8.72
N ARG A 19 10.49 15.19 9.87
CA ARG A 19 11.76 14.44 9.93
C ARG A 19 11.66 12.97 9.50
N GLU A 20 10.48 12.36 9.62
CA GLU A 20 10.23 10.95 9.30
C GLU A 20 9.59 10.78 7.92
N TYR A 21 8.93 11.82 7.40
CA TYR A 21 8.20 11.81 6.13
C TYR A 21 9.06 11.39 4.92
N PRO A 22 10.27 11.94 4.69
CA PRO A 22 11.09 11.57 3.53
C PRO A 22 11.43 10.08 3.46
N SER A 23 11.50 9.39 4.60
CA SER A 23 11.76 7.94 4.62
C SER A 23 10.52 7.13 4.23
N ALA A 24 9.34 7.55 4.71
CA ALA A 24 8.06 6.93 4.37
C ALA A 24 7.71 7.18 2.89
N GLU A 25 7.89 8.40 2.41
CA GLU A 25 7.60 8.80 1.04
C GLU A 25 8.45 8.03 0.02
N ARG A 26 9.76 7.91 0.24
CA ARG A 26 10.63 7.13 -0.67
C ARG A 26 10.19 5.68 -0.80
N ARG A 27 9.73 5.07 0.29
CA ARG A 27 9.19 3.70 0.28
C ARG A 27 7.88 3.64 -0.49
N ALA A 28 7.03 4.65 -0.33
CA ALA A 28 5.79 4.78 -1.08
C ALA A 28 6.02 4.94 -2.59
N GLU A 29 6.91 5.85 -3.01
CA GLU A 29 7.28 6.01 -4.42
C GLU A 29 7.79 4.70 -5.02
N ALA A 30 8.71 4.01 -4.34
CA ALA A 30 9.27 2.75 -4.81
C ALA A 30 8.18 1.68 -4.97
N TYR A 31 7.24 1.62 -4.03
CA TYR A 31 6.11 0.70 -4.08
C TYR A 31 5.16 1.03 -5.25
N ILE A 32 4.83 2.30 -5.47
CA ILE A 32 3.97 2.74 -6.57
C ILE A 32 4.65 2.49 -7.93
N ARG A 33 5.95 2.76 -8.07
CA ARG A 33 6.73 2.35 -9.27
C ARG A 33 6.60 0.85 -9.50
N LYS A 34 6.76 0.04 -8.45
CA LYS A 34 6.61 -1.41 -8.55
C LYS A 34 5.21 -1.84 -8.99
N LEU A 35 4.15 -1.13 -8.61
CA LEU A 35 2.78 -1.44 -9.04
C LEU A 35 2.53 -1.06 -10.51
N THR A 36 3.20 -0.02 -11.00
CA THR A 36 2.86 0.64 -12.26
C THR A 36 3.90 0.49 -13.36
N TYR A 37 5.05 -0.14 -13.08
CA TYR A 37 6.19 -0.23 -14.02
C TYR A 37 5.82 -0.73 -15.43
N VAL A 38 4.83 -1.62 -15.54
CA VAL A 38 4.36 -2.16 -16.84
C VAL A 38 3.65 -1.11 -17.71
N ARG A 39 3.18 -0.01 -17.12
CA ARG A 39 2.50 1.11 -17.79
C ARG A 39 3.42 2.33 -18.02
N GLY A 40 4.68 2.25 -17.59
CA GLY A 40 5.66 3.33 -17.71
C GLY A 40 5.92 4.06 -16.40
N ASP A 41 6.47 5.27 -16.50
CA ASP A 41 6.78 6.10 -15.34
C ASP A 41 5.57 6.96 -14.94
N ILE A 42 4.84 6.50 -13.92
CA ILE A 42 3.71 7.22 -13.33
C ILE A 42 4.08 8.62 -12.79
N PHE A 43 5.35 8.86 -12.50
CA PHE A 43 5.82 10.13 -11.95
C PHE A 43 6.34 11.11 -13.02
N ALA A 44 6.28 10.74 -14.31
CA ALA A 44 6.73 11.60 -15.40
C ALA A 44 5.90 12.89 -15.56
N VAL A 45 4.63 12.85 -15.13
CA VAL A 45 3.72 14.01 -15.18
C VAL A 45 3.15 14.23 -13.79
N GLU A 46 3.07 15.49 -13.36
CA GLU A 46 2.41 15.83 -12.11
C GLU A 46 0.91 15.53 -12.16
N ASN A 47 0.42 14.83 -11.13
CA ASN A 47 -0.97 14.46 -11.00
C ASN A 47 -1.33 14.38 -9.52
N THR A 48 -2.37 15.12 -9.10
CA THR A 48 -2.81 15.18 -7.70
C THR A 48 -3.21 13.82 -7.15
N ALA A 49 -3.93 13.00 -7.93
CA ALA A 49 -4.30 11.64 -7.51
C ALA A 49 -3.07 10.75 -7.30
N VAL A 50 -1.98 10.96 -8.05
CA VAL A 50 -0.72 10.24 -7.83
C VAL A 50 -0.02 10.75 -6.57
N LYS A 51 -0.04 12.06 -6.30
CA LYS A 51 0.49 12.63 -5.04
C LYS A 51 -0.28 12.09 -3.84
N ASP A 52 -1.60 12.04 -3.91
CA ASP A 52 -2.47 11.50 -2.85
C ASP A 52 -2.21 10.01 -2.62
N ALA A 53 -2.00 9.23 -3.70
CA ALA A 53 -1.61 7.82 -3.59
C ALA A 53 -0.28 7.65 -2.87
N VAL A 54 0.73 8.46 -3.20
CA VAL A 54 2.05 8.44 -2.52
C VAL A 54 1.88 8.74 -1.03
N CYS A 55 1.11 9.77 -0.68
CA CYS A 55 0.84 10.15 0.70
C CYS A 55 0.15 9.03 1.48
N ALA A 56 -0.91 8.43 0.91
CA ALA A 56 -1.64 7.34 1.54
C ALA A 56 -0.78 6.09 1.78
N VAL A 57 0.09 5.75 0.83
CA VAL A 57 1.04 4.64 1.00
C VAL A 57 2.11 4.99 2.03
N ALA A 58 2.55 6.25 2.11
CA ALA A 58 3.49 6.71 3.13
C ALA A 58 2.92 6.54 4.55
N ASP A 59 1.64 6.86 4.77
CA ASP A 59 0.94 6.63 6.06
C ASP A 59 0.95 5.14 6.46
N VAL A 60 0.71 4.25 5.49
CA VAL A 60 0.78 2.80 5.74
C VAL A 60 2.18 2.39 6.16
N TYR A 61 3.22 2.80 5.43
CA TYR A 61 4.60 2.45 5.78
C TYR A 61 5.05 3.02 7.13
N TYR A 62 4.66 4.26 7.43
CA TYR A 62 4.97 4.90 8.70
C TYR A 62 4.27 4.23 9.86
N SER A 63 2.95 3.99 9.75
CA SER A 63 2.17 3.34 10.81
C SER A 63 2.66 1.90 11.07
N CYS A 64 3.03 1.16 10.03
CA CYS A 64 3.61 -0.18 10.17
C CYS A 64 5.00 -0.16 10.79
N LYS A 65 5.83 0.85 10.48
CA LYS A 65 7.14 1.05 11.14
C LYS A 65 6.96 1.33 12.63
N LYS A 66 6.08 2.26 13.00
CA LYS A 66 5.77 2.58 14.41
C LYS A 66 5.25 1.38 15.19
N LYS A 67 4.38 0.56 14.58
CA LYS A 67 3.87 -0.67 15.21
C LYS A 67 4.97 -1.70 15.45
N GLN A 68 5.92 -1.85 14.52
CA GLN A 68 7.08 -2.71 14.71
C GLN A 68 7.96 -2.19 15.86
N GLU A 69 8.30 -0.90 15.87
CA GLU A 69 9.09 -0.28 16.94
C GLU A 69 8.43 -0.45 18.32
N ALA A 70 7.11 -0.23 18.42
CA ALA A 70 6.36 -0.42 19.66
C ALA A 70 6.25 -1.89 20.09
N GLY A 71 6.25 -2.84 19.15
CA GLY A 71 6.25 -4.28 19.41
C GLY A 71 7.64 -4.81 19.81
N THR A 72 8.71 -4.25 19.25
CA THR A 72 10.10 -4.63 19.57
C THR A 72 10.54 -4.14 20.95
N VAL A 73 10.02 -3.01 21.44
CA VAL A 73 10.36 -2.44 22.77
C VAL A 73 9.79 -3.27 23.94
N LYS A 74 8.94 -4.28 23.69
CA LYS A 74 8.40 -5.20 24.72
C LYS A 74 9.11 -6.56 24.79
N SER A 75 10.24 -6.77 24.11
CA SER A 75 11.02 -8.01 24.23
C SER A 75 12.38 -7.78 24.89
N GLU A 76 12.40 -7.21 26.09
CA GLU A 76 13.49 -7.44 27.03
C GLU A 76 12.93 -8.21 28.24
N ASN A 77 13.39 -9.45 28.36
CA ASN A 77 13.24 -10.43 29.45
C ASN A 77 11.96 -11.28 29.58
N ASN A 78 12.22 -12.58 29.36
CA ASN A 78 11.87 -13.75 30.19
C ASN A 78 10.80 -14.71 29.66
N ASP A 79 11.14 -16.00 29.71
CA ASP A 79 10.29 -17.17 29.48
C ASP A 79 9.64 -17.32 28.10
N GLY A 80 10.43 -17.81 27.13
CA GLY A 80 10.08 -18.97 26.29
C GLY A 80 8.70 -19.08 25.61
N TYR A 81 7.92 -18.01 25.49
CA TYR A 81 6.61 -18.00 24.87
C TYR A 81 6.44 -16.72 24.06
N SER A 82 6.81 -16.79 22.79
CA SER A 82 6.56 -15.73 21.81
C SER A 82 5.05 -15.48 21.73
N VAL A 83 4.60 -14.36 22.31
CA VAL A 83 3.21 -13.90 22.20
C VAL A 83 2.99 -13.41 20.77
N SER A 84 2.51 -14.31 19.94
CA SER A 84 1.83 -14.00 18.69
C SER A 84 0.60 -13.16 19.01
N TYR A 85 0.69 -11.83 18.83
CA TYR A 85 -0.51 -11.01 18.78
C TYR A 85 -1.26 -11.30 17.48
N ALA A 86 -2.10 -12.33 17.55
CA ALA A 86 -3.14 -12.64 16.60
C ALA A 86 -4.20 -11.53 16.63
N VAL A 87 -4.21 -10.71 15.58
CA VAL A 87 -5.44 -10.06 15.12
C VAL A 87 -5.66 -10.58 13.71
N GLU A 88 -6.52 -11.61 13.63
CA GLU A 88 -7.10 -12.19 12.42
C GLU A 88 -6.12 -12.37 11.25
N GLN A 89 -5.04 -13.10 11.51
CA GLN A 89 -4.23 -13.67 10.45
C GLN A 89 -4.96 -14.90 9.93
N ALA A 90 -5.46 -14.84 8.69
CA ALA A 90 -5.68 -16.05 7.93
C ALA A 90 -4.33 -16.80 7.88
N ASP A 91 -4.36 -18.05 8.34
CA ASP A 91 -3.29 -19.04 8.40
C ASP A 91 -2.13 -18.76 7.40
N GLY A 92 -0.97 -18.30 7.89
CA GLY A 92 0.28 -18.24 7.11
C GLY A 92 0.68 -16.93 6.41
N GLN A 93 -0.04 -15.81 6.56
CA GLN A 93 0.38 -14.53 5.94
C GLN A 93 1.52 -13.85 6.71
N THR A 94 2.60 -13.47 6.01
CA THR A 94 3.71 -12.70 6.60
C THR A 94 3.29 -11.25 6.90
N MET A 95 3.98 -10.61 7.87
CA MET A 95 3.76 -9.18 8.17
C MET A 95 3.98 -8.30 6.92
N GLU A 96 4.94 -8.66 6.08
CA GLU A 96 5.23 -8.02 4.81
C GLU A 96 4.06 -8.11 3.82
N GLU A 97 3.35 -9.24 3.76
CA GLU A 97 2.16 -9.40 2.92
C GLU A 97 1.02 -8.52 3.41
N LEU A 98 0.81 -8.42 4.72
CA LEU A 98 -0.19 -7.51 5.30
C LEU A 98 0.12 -6.05 4.98
N ILE A 99 1.39 -5.63 5.09
CA ILE A 99 1.82 -4.28 4.71
C ILE A 99 1.56 -4.04 3.22
N ARG A 100 1.92 -5.00 2.36
CA ARG A 100 1.69 -4.90 0.91
C ARG A 100 0.21 -4.80 0.56
N LYS A 101 -0.65 -5.55 1.25
CA LYS A 101 -2.10 -5.49 1.04
C LYS A 101 -2.66 -4.12 1.40
N LYS A 102 -2.30 -3.60 2.58
CA LYS A 102 -2.73 -2.25 3.02
C LYS A 102 -2.20 -1.15 2.11
N ALA A 103 -0.94 -1.25 1.68
CA ALA A 103 -0.34 -0.31 0.75
C ALA A 103 -1.04 -0.35 -0.62
N TYR A 104 -1.41 -1.55 -1.10
CA TYR A 104 -2.19 -1.70 -2.33
C TYR A 104 -3.57 -1.06 -2.20
N GLU A 105 -4.30 -1.36 -1.12
CA GLU A 105 -5.62 -0.79 -0.85
C GLU A 105 -5.55 0.74 -0.81
N ALA A 106 -4.60 1.31 -0.05
CA ALA A 106 -4.37 2.75 0.04
C ALA A 106 -4.05 3.39 -1.31
N ALA A 107 -3.14 2.80 -2.10
CA ALA A 107 -2.83 3.28 -3.44
C ALA A 107 -4.04 3.18 -4.39
N SER A 108 -4.80 2.09 -4.29
CA SER A 108 -5.87 1.78 -5.23
C SER A 108 -7.02 2.79 -5.17
N THR A 109 -7.33 3.34 -4.00
CA THR A 109 -8.35 4.39 -3.82
C THR A 109 -8.14 5.56 -4.76
N TYR A 110 -6.88 5.94 -5.01
CA TYR A 110 -6.54 7.10 -5.84
C TYR A 110 -6.11 6.71 -7.27
N LEU A 111 -5.44 5.56 -7.46
CA LEU A 111 -4.87 5.17 -8.76
C LEU A 111 -5.83 4.35 -9.66
N LEU A 112 -6.92 3.80 -9.12
CA LEU A 112 -7.93 3.13 -9.94
C LEU A 112 -8.61 4.07 -10.95
N PRO A 113 -9.12 5.26 -10.56
CA PRO A 113 -9.80 6.15 -11.50
C PRO A 113 -8.89 6.75 -12.57
N THR A 114 -7.57 6.72 -12.37
CA THR A 114 -6.59 7.29 -13.33
C THR A 114 -6.19 6.32 -14.44
N GLY A 115 -6.60 5.05 -14.38
CA GLY A 115 -6.18 4.01 -15.33
C GLY A 115 -4.78 3.43 -15.08
N TRP A 116 -4.10 3.86 -14.02
CA TRP A 116 -2.77 3.36 -13.64
C TRP A 116 -2.81 1.95 -13.04
N LEU A 117 -3.97 1.52 -12.55
CA LEU A 117 -4.21 0.17 -12.06
C LEU A 117 -5.27 -0.53 -12.92
N SER A 118 -5.07 -1.82 -13.22
CA SER A 118 -6.10 -2.60 -13.91
C SER A 118 -7.18 -2.98 -12.92
N ARG A 119 -8.43 -2.58 -13.19
CA ARG A 119 -9.58 -3.27 -12.63
C ARG A 119 -9.65 -4.63 -13.34
N LYS A 120 -9.03 -5.67 -12.77
CA LYS A 120 -9.38 -7.04 -13.18
C LYS A 120 -10.80 -7.29 -12.66
N VAL A 121 -11.79 -6.87 -13.45
CA VAL A 121 -13.11 -7.49 -13.39
C VAL A 121 -12.84 -8.88 -13.92
N GLY A 122 -12.75 -9.88 -13.03
CA GLY A 122 -12.91 -11.25 -13.50
C GLY A 122 -14.26 -11.27 -14.20
N CYS A 123 -14.27 -11.40 -15.52
CA CYS A 123 -15.49 -11.79 -16.22
C CYS A 123 -15.82 -13.20 -15.74
N CYS A 124 -16.48 -13.27 -14.59
CA CYS A 124 -17.25 -14.40 -14.20
C CYS A 124 -18.56 -14.29 -15.00
N HIS A 125 -18.72 -15.24 -15.93
CA HIS A 125 -19.95 -15.61 -16.65
C HIS A 125 -20.19 -14.76 -17.92
N ALA A 126 -20.76 -15.25 -19.02
CA ALA A 126 -21.56 -16.44 -19.27
C ALA A 126 -21.56 -16.72 -20.81
N ASP A 127 -22.11 -17.88 -21.19
CA ASP A 127 -22.71 -18.16 -22.52
C ASP A 127 -21.80 -18.51 -23.70
N LYS A 128 -21.32 -19.76 -23.73
CA LYS A 128 -21.54 -20.63 -24.90
C LYS A 128 -21.89 -22.04 -24.41
N CYS A 129 -23.11 -22.20 -23.93
CA CYS A 129 -23.81 -23.47 -24.06
C CYS A 129 -24.39 -23.56 -25.48
N ASP A 130 -24.44 -24.80 -25.98
CA ASP A 130 -25.29 -25.31 -27.07
C ASP A 130 -24.81 -24.96 -28.50
N ASP A 131 -24.70 -25.87 -29.48
CA ASP A 131 -25.49 -27.08 -29.72
C ASP A 131 -24.79 -28.11 -30.64
N TYR A 132 -25.10 -29.39 -30.38
CA TYR A 132 -25.17 -30.61 -31.22
C TYR A 132 -24.17 -30.95 -32.36
N ASN A 133 -23.78 -32.24 -32.31
CA ASN A 133 -23.34 -33.15 -33.39
C ASN A 133 -23.50 -32.68 -34.84
N LEU A 134 -22.39 -32.76 -35.59
CA LEU A 134 -22.33 -33.36 -36.93
C LEU A 134 -20.89 -33.80 -37.26
#